data_AF-A0A850MUU9-F1
#
_entry.id   AF-A0A850MUU9-F1
#
_cell.length_a   1.000
_cell.length_b   1.000
_cell.length_c   1.000
_cell.angle_alpha   90.00
_cell.angle_beta   90.00
_cell.angle_gamma   90.00
#
_symmetry.space_group_name_H-M   'P 1'
#
loop_
_entity.id
_entity.type
_entity.pdbx_description
1 polymer ?
#
loop_
_entity_poly.entity_id
_entity_poly.type
_entity_poly.pdbx_seq_one_letter_code
_entity_poly.pdbx_strand_id
1 'polypeptide(L)'
;MSLNNCGFASTEDIDLKYSKAFEFVMDALMLGVGVGFDTKGSGKIVINKPKEGNFDFEIPDSREGWVESLKLTLEAYFLGKQIPKYDFSKIRRAGEPIRGFGGIASGPGPLKQMLEDIQDILEARIGQKITSIDIVDIMNHVGKCVVAGNVRRSAEIALGDPTDLDFVTCKQDQEKLYSHRWASNNSVFAVKGLDYSFIANQIAVNGEPGVLWQENAKAYSRMGDKPDYKDKKAAGVNPCGEQTLESFELCCLVETFPSRHVSYEEFQDTLKYAYLYAKSVTLVNTHWKETNAVMLKNRRMGISQTGIIEAFVKHGRRAMLEWC
;
A
#
# COMPACT_ATOMS: atom_id res chain seq x y z
N MET A 1 4.53 9.89 -13.41
CA MET A 1 3.55 9.36 -12.45
C MET A 1 3.49 10.33 -11.28
N SER A 2 2.67 11.38 -11.38
CA SER A 2 2.58 12.44 -10.37
C SER A 2 1.12 12.84 -10.05
N LEU A 3 0.15 12.06 -10.54
CA LEU A 3 -1.28 12.40 -10.44
C LEU A 3 -2.05 11.46 -9.51
N ASN A 4 -1.45 10.34 -9.10
CA ASN A 4 -1.99 9.41 -8.12
C ASN A 4 -0.90 9.19 -7.07
N ASN A 5 -1.24 9.41 -5.80
CA ASN A 5 -0.26 9.39 -4.70
C ASN A 5 -0.45 8.23 -3.74
N CYS A 6 -1.49 7.41 -3.93
CA CYS A 6 -1.70 6.22 -3.10
C CYS A 6 -2.23 5.04 -3.93
N GLY A 7 -2.11 3.82 -3.42
CA GLY A 7 -2.64 2.60 -4.04
C GLY A 7 -2.81 1.45 -3.07
N PHE A 8 -3.22 0.29 -3.59
CA PHE A 8 -3.37 -0.94 -2.81
C PHE A 8 -2.90 -2.18 -3.60
N ALA A 9 -2.31 -3.16 -2.92
CA ALA A 9 -1.98 -4.47 -3.50
C ALA A 9 -2.36 -5.62 -2.56
N SER A 10 -3.17 -6.55 -3.06
CA SER A 10 -3.53 -7.76 -2.33
C SER A 10 -2.47 -8.85 -2.48
N THR A 11 -2.24 -9.62 -1.43
CA THR A 11 -1.45 -10.87 -1.50
C THR A 11 -2.34 -12.10 -1.67
N GLU A 12 -3.65 -11.92 -1.87
CA GLU A 12 -4.61 -13.02 -2.00
C GLU A 12 -4.24 -14.01 -3.12
N ASP A 13 -3.63 -13.55 -4.22
CA ASP A 13 -3.23 -14.39 -5.35
C ASP A 13 -1.72 -14.68 -5.37
N ILE A 14 -1.05 -14.66 -4.21
CA ILE A 14 0.39 -14.93 -4.10
C ILE A 14 0.77 -16.29 -4.69
N ASP A 15 -0.07 -17.32 -4.57
CA ASP A 15 0.15 -18.66 -5.13
C ASP A 15 -0.01 -18.73 -6.66
N LEU A 16 -0.51 -17.68 -7.29
CA LEU A 16 -0.66 -17.55 -8.75
C LEU A 16 0.29 -16.51 -9.35
N LYS A 17 0.49 -15.40 -8.66
CA LYS A 17 1.28 -14.24 -9.11
C LYS A 17 2.60 -14.05 -8.37
N TYR A 18 2.87 -14.88 -7.36
CA TYR A 18 4.12 -14.93 -6.63
C TYR A 18 4.56 -13.56 -6.09
N SER A 19 5.68 -13.02 -6.56
CA SER A 19 6.27 -11.77 -6.08
C SER A 19 5.51 -10.50 -6.49
N LYS A 20 4.49 -10.59 -7.36
CA LYS A 20 3.87 -9.43 -8.01
C LYS A 20 3.39 -8.33 -7.06
N ALA A 21 2.80 -8.70 -5.91
CA ALA A 21 2.33 -7.72 -4.93
C ALA A 21 3.50 -6.92 -4.33
N PHE A 22 4.59 -7.61 -3.99
CA PHE A 22 5.82 -7.01 -3.45
C PHE A 22 6.52 -6.13 -4.47
N GLU A 23 6.57 -6.58 -5.73
CA GLU A 23 7.09 -5.78 -6.85
C GLU A 23 6.32 -4.47 -7.02
N PHE A 24 4.99 -4.53 -7.01
CA PHE A 24 4.15 -3.34 -7.13
C PHE A 24 4.37 -2.39 -5.96
N VAL A 25 4.41 -2.90 -4.73
CA VAL A 25 4.64 -2.08 -3.52
C VAL A 25 5.98 -1.36 -3.61
N MET A 26 7.07 -2.09 -3.89
CA MET A 26 8.40 -1.49 -4.02
C MET A 26 8.45 -0.41 -5.11
N ASP A 27 7.90 -0.72 -6.28
CA ASP A 27 7.89 0.17 -7.42
C ASP A 27 7.09 1.46 -7.13
N ALA A 28 5.88 1.31 -6.60
CA ALA A 28 5.00 2.40 -6.25
C ALA A 28 5.61 3.30 -5.16
N LEU A 29 6.19 2.72 -4.10
CA LEU A 29 6.87 3.49 -3.06
C LEU A 29 8.04 4.31 -3.62
N MET A 30 8.85 3.74 -4.53
CA MET A 30 9.92 4.49 -5.19
C MET A 30 9.42 5.62 -6.09
N LEU A 31 8.16 5.56 -6.51
CA LEU A 31 7.43 6.64 -7.21
C LEU A 31 6.68 7.56 -6.24
N GLY A 32 6.99 7.50 -4.94
CA GLY A 32 6.41 8.35 -3.91
C GLY A 32 4.92 8.10 -3.67
N VAL A 33 4.42 6.92 -4.07
CA VAL A 33 3.04 6.49 -3.88
C VAL A 33 2.96 5.71 -2.56
N GLY A 34 2.07 6.09 -1.65
CA GLY A 34 1.79 5.29 -0.44
C GLY A 34 0.94 4.06 -0.77
N VAL A 35 1.25 2.89 -0.22
CA VAL A 35 0.60 1.64 -0.64
C VAL A 35 0.05 0.88 0.55
N GLY A 36 -1.25 0.55 0.50
CA GLY A 36 -1.79 -0.47 1.38
C GLY A 36 -1.57 -1.87 0.84
N PHE A 37 -1.40 -2.84 1.72
CA PHE A 37 -1.34 -4.25 1.34
C PHE A 37 -2.07 -5.12 2.36
N ASP A 38 -2.47 -6.32 1.96
CA ASP A 38 -3.04 -7.31 2.88
C ASP A 38 -2.14 -8.53 3.08
N THR A 39 -2.44 -9.32 4.11
CA THR A 39 -1.77 -10.59 4.40
C THR A 39 -2.59 -11.81 3.98
N LYS A 40 -3.52 -11.69 3.02
CA LYS A 40 -4.38 -12.80 2.57
C LYS A 40 -3.59 -13.93 1.88
N GLY A 41 -2.34 -13.69 1.51
CA GLY A 41 -1.40 -14.69 1.04
C GLY A 41 -0.87 -15.64 2.11
N SER A 42 -1.12 -15.36 3.40
CA SER A 42 -0.70 -16.21 4.52
C SER A 42 -1.17 -17.65 4.31
N GLY A 43 -0.25 -18.60 4.47
CA GLY A 43 -0.52 -20.03 4.36
C GLY A 43 -0.62 -20.59 2.94
N LYS A 44 -0.46 -19.78 1.89
CA LYS A 44 -0.69 -20.19 0.49
C LYS A 44 0.55 -20.73 -0.24
N ILE A 45 1.74 -20.27 0.13
CA ILE A 45 3.02 -20.75 -0.43
C ILE A 45 3.81 -21.49 0.62
N VAL A 46 4.43 -22.61 0.23
CA VAL A 46 5.51 -23.26 1.00
C VAL A 46 6.83 -22.67 0.53
N ILE A 47 7.65 -22.20 1.47
CA ILE A 47 8.95 -21.65 1.17
C ILE A 47 9.92 -22.78 0.82
N ASN A 48 10.51 -22.72 -0.36
CA ASN A 48 11.43 -23.71 -0.88
C ASN A 48 12.86 -23.30 -0.56
N LYS A 49 13.73 -24.30 -0.39
CA LYS A 49 15.17 -24.08 -0.47
C LYS A 49 15.52 -23.67 -1.92
N PRO A 50 16.24 -22.56 -2.13
CA PRO A 50 16.73 -22.21 -3.46
C PRO A 50 17.56 -23.34 -4.08
N LYS A 51 17.48 -23.48 -5.39
CA LYS A 51 18.27 -24.48 -6.12
C LYS A 51 19.76 -24.17 -5.99
N GLU A 52 20.59 -25.21 -5.88
CA GLU A 52 22.04 -25.07 -5.85
C GLU A 52 22.60 -24.36 -7.10
N GLY A 53 23.68 -23.62 -6.89
CA GLY A 53 24.33 -22.79 -7.90
C GLY A 53 23.74 -21.39 -8.00
N ASN A 54 24.54 -20.46 -8.50
CA ASN A 54 24.18 -19.05 -8.63
C ASN A 54 24.41 -18.60 -10.07
N PHE A 55 23.74 -17.52 -10.46
CA PHE A 55 24.06 -16.77 -11.67
C PHE A 55 24.32 -15.31 -11.31
N ASP A 56 25.19 -14.63 -12.04
CA ASP A 56 25.47 -13.22 -11.79
C ASP A 56 24.30 -12.36 -12.31
N PHE A 57 23.82 -11.45 -11.46
CA PHE A 57 22.84 -10.44 -11.84
C PHE A 57 23.39 -9.05 -11.54
N GLU A 58 23.83 -8.37 -12.59
CA GLU A 58 24.28 -6.97 -12.52
C GLU A 58 23.05 -6.06 -12.48
N ILE A 59 22.81 -5.43 -11.34
CA ILE A 59 21.61 -4.64 -11.09
C ILE A 59 21.73 -3.33 -11.88
N PRO A 60 20.82 -3.05 -12.83
CA PRO A 60 20.79 -1.77 -13.53
C PRO A 60 20.55 -0.62 -12.54
N ASP A 61 21.15 0.55 -12.80
CA ASP A 61 20.94 1.78 -12.03
C ASP A 61 19.57 2.41 -12.33
N SER A 62 18.51 1.67 -12.05
CA SER A 62 17.12 2.07 -12.23
C SER A 62 16.22 1.46 -11.16
N ARG A 63 15.05 2.09 -10.96
CA ARG A 63 13.98 1.56 -10.11
C ARG A 63 13.59 0.14 -10.53
N GLU A 64 13.45 -0.09 -11.83
CA GLU A 64 13.13 -1.40 -12.39
C GLU A 64 14.19 -2.46 -12.06
N GLY A 65 15.47 -2.07 -12.04
CA GLY A 65 16.56 -2.96 -11.64
C GLY A 65 16.46 -3.39 -10.18
N TRP A 66 16.09 -2.46 -9.29
CA TRP A 66 15.88 -2.76 -7.88
C TRP A 66 14.66 -3.67 -7.68
N VAL A 67 13.55 -3.40 -8.38
CA VAL A 67 12.35 -4.24 -8.34
C VAL A 67 12.62 -5.65 -8.86
N GLU A 68 13.36 -5.78 -9.96
CA GLU A 68 13.74 -7.09 -10.50
C GLU A 68 14.63 -7.86 -9.52
N SER A 69 15.53 -7.18 -8.78
CA SER A 69 16.35 -7.83 -7.76
C SER A 69 15.50 -8.44 -6.63
N LEU A 70 14.49 -7.72 -6.14
CA LEU A 70 13.53 -8.22 -5.15
C LEU A 70 12.76 -9.42 -5.69
N LYS A 71 12.22 -9.32 -6.91
CA LYS A 71 11.51 -10.42 -7.57
C LYS A 71 12.37 -11.68 -7.64
N LEU A 72 13.61 -11.57 -8.11
CA LEU A 72 14.50 -12.72 -8.24
C LEU A 72 14.81 -13.36 -6.87
N THR A 73 14.97 -12.57 -5.81
CA THR A 73 15.12 -13.08 -4.44
C THR A 73 13.86 -13.83 -4.02
N LEU A 74 12.69 -13.20 -4.08
CA LEU A 74 11.43 -13.82 -3.64
C LEU A 74 11.12 -15.10 -4.43
N GLU A 75 11.25 -15.07 -5.76
CA GLU A 75 10.98 -16.23 -6.61
C GLU A 75 11.99 -17.37 -6.41
N ALA A 76 13.22 -17.11 -5.96
CA ALA A 76 14.15 -18.18 -5.59
C ALA A 76 13.56 -19.06 -4.47
N TYR A 77 12.94 -18.44 -3.47
CA TYR A 77 12.31 -19.13 -2.34
C TYR A 77 10.88 -19.59 -2.66
N PHE A 78 10.07 -18.79 -3.34
CA PHE A 78 8.68 -19.14 -3.65
C PHE A 78 8.56 -20.28 -4.67
N LEU A 79 9.53 -20.38 -5.59
CA LEU A 79 9.50 -21.33 -6.72
C LEU A 79 10.67 -22.32 -6.73
N GLY A 80 11.59 -22.26 -5.76
CA GLY A 80 12.78 -23.10 -5.74
C GLY A 80 13.74 -22.80 -6.89
N LYS A 81 13.80 -21.56 -7.36
CA LYS A 81 14.76 -21.11 -8.38
C LYS A 81 16.15 -20.89 -7.75
N GLN A 82 17.15 -20.65 -8.60
CA GLN A 82 18.49 -20.27 -8.14
C GLN A 82 18.48 -18.84 -7.62
N ILE A 83 19.24 -18.59 -6.56
CA ILE A 83 19.43 -17.23 -6.05
C ILE A 83 20.53 -16.52 -6.86
N PRO A 84 20.32 -15.26 -7.28
CA PRO A 84 21.35 -14.54 -8.01
C PRO A 84 22.51 -14.12 -7.10
N LYS A 85 23.71 -14.05 -7.66
CA LYS A 85 24.81 -13.27 -7.10
C LYS A 85 24.68 -11.84 -7.61
N TYR A 86 24.26 -10.95 -6.73
CA TYR A 86 24.02 -9.55 -7.08
C TYR A 86 25.33 -8.77 -7.26
N ASP A 87 25.49 -8.13 -8.42
CA ASP A 87 26.50 -7.10 -8.66
C ASP A 87 25.84 -5.71 -8.60
N PHE A 88 26.27 -4.92 -7.61
CA PHE A 88 25.79 -3.56 -7.35
C PHE A 88 26.64 -2.47 -8.01
N SER A 89 27.68 -2.85 -8.77
CA SER A 89 28.69 -1.95 -9.31
C SER A 89 28.13 -0.83 -10.21
N LYS A 90 27.01 -1.08 -10.89
CA LYS A 90 26.34 -0.09 -11.74
C LYS A 90 25.50 0.93 -10.98
N ILE A 91 25.06 0.63 -9.76
CA ILE A 91 24.20 1.54 -8.99
C ILE A 91 25.00 2.77 -8.59
N ARG A 92 24.43 3.95 -8.88
CA ARG A 92 25.03 5.25 -8.58
C ARG A 92 25.40 5.38 -7.10
N ARG A 93 26.45 6.15 -6.80
CA ARG A 93 26.94 6.30 -5.43
C ARG A 93 26.02 7.18 -4.58
N ALA A 94 26.17 7.07 -3.27
CA ALA A 94 25.51 7.96 -2.33
C ALA A 94 25.88 9.42 -2.62
N GLY A 95 24.89 10.32 -2.63
CA GLY A 95 25.07 11.73 -2.96
C GLY A 95 24.89 12.08 -4.44
N GLU A 96 24.85 11.10 -5.34
CA GLU A 96 24.63 11.38 -6.77
C GLU A 96 23.17 11.78 -7.07
N PRO A 97 22.90 12.67 -8.04
CA PRO A 97 21.54 13.15 -8.32
C PRO A 97 20.56 12.06 -8.80
N ILE A 98 19.31 12.12 -8.32
CA ILE A 98 18.19 11.33 -8.85
C ILE A 98 17.45 12.13 -9.91
N ARG A 99 17.39 11.60 -11.15
CA ARG A 99 16.65 12.23 -12.24
C ARG A 99 15.13 12.06 -12.03
N GLY A 100 14.37 13.10 -12.31
CA GLY A 100 12.89 13.09 -12.29
C GLY A 100 12.27 13.42 -10.93
N PHE A 101 12.73 12.81 -9.83
CA PHE A 101 12.17 13.01 -8.49
C PHE A 101 12.79 14.19 -7.72
N GLY A 102 13.98 14.64 -8.13
CA GLY A 102 14.82 15.52 -7.33
C GLY A 102 15.49 14.75 -6.17
N GLY A 103 16.47 15.37 -5.52
CA GLY A 103 17.21 14.77 -4.41
C GLY A 103 18.47 14.00 -4.81
N ILE A 104 19.05 13.32 -3.82
CA ILE A 104 20.30 12.56 -3.91
C ILE A 104 20.06 11.08 -3.63
N ALA A 105 20.84 10.23 -4.29
CA ALA A 105 20.82 8.79 -4.14
C ALA A 105 21.42 8.36 -2.80
N SER A 106 20.93 7.24 -2.28
CA SER A 106 21.45 6.59 -1.07
C SER A 106 22.67 5.69 -1.32
N GLY A 107 23.00 5.45 -2.59
CA GLY A 107 23.87 4.34 -2.96
C GLY A 107 23.17 2.97 -2.85
N PRO A 108 23.91 1.87 -3.12
CA PRO A 108 23.36 0.51 -3.15
C PRO A 108 23.13 -0.11 -1.75
N GLY A 109 23.65 0.50 -0.69
CA GLY A 109 23.64 -0.05 0.67
C GLY A 109 22.24 -0.48 1.17
N PRO A 110 21.22 0.40 1.09
CA PRO A 110 19.87 0.03 1.51
C PRO A 110 19.28 -1.16 0.75
N LEU A 111 19.49 -1.23 -0.57
CA LEU A 111 19.01 -2.36 -1.38
C LEU A 111 19.69 -3.65 -0.95
N LYS A 112 21.01 -3.62 -0.77
CA LYS A 112 21.78 -4.79 -0.33
C LYS A 112 21.25 -5.31 1.01
N GLN A 113 21.08 -4.43 2.00
CA GLN A 113 20.57 -4.83 3.32
C GLN A 113 19.15 -5.40 3.23
N MET A 114 18.27 -4.78 2.43
CA MET A 114 16.90 -5.28 2.24
C MET A 114 16.90 -6.71 1.65
N LEU A 115 17.73 -6.98 0.64
CA LEU A 115 17.82 -8.31 0.03
C LEU A 115 18.39 -9.35 1.01
N GLU A 116 19.34 -8.96 1.86
CA GLU A 116 19.90 -9.83 2.92
C GLU A 116 18.84 -10.12 4.00
N ASP A 117 18.18 -9.09 4.53
CA ASP A 117 17.14 -9.23 5.55
C ASP A 117 15.97 -10.13 5.08
N ILE A 118 15.54 -9.98 3.81
CA ILE A 118 14.48 -10.81 3.22
C ILE A 118 14.93 -12.26 3.05
N GLN A 119 16.20 -12.49 2.66
CA GLN A 119 16.75 -13.84 2.59
C GLN A 119 16.75 -14.51 3.96
N ASP A 120 17.16 -13.80 5.02
CA ASP A 120 17.18 -14.34 6.38
C ASP A 120 15.77 -14.77 6.85
N ILE A 121 14.75 -13.96 6.55
CA ILE A 121 13.34 -14.29 6.83
C ILE A 121 12.94 -15.59 6.11
N LEU A 122 13.25 -15.70 4.82
CA LEU A 122 12.81 -16.82 3.99
C LEU A 122 13.61 -18.11 4.25
N GLU A 123 14.91 -18.02 4.54
CA GLU A 123 15.76 -19.15 4.89
C GLU A 123 15.27 -19.82 6.19
N ALA A 124 14.88 -19.02 7.19
CA ALA A 124 14.29 -19.50 8.44
C ALA A 124 12.92 -20.19 8.24
N ARG A 125 12.29 -20.00 7.08
CA ARG A 125 10.98 -20.54 6.72
C ARG A 125 11.02 -21.70 5.74
N ILE A 126 12.19 -22.19 5.32
CA ILE A 126 12.29 -23.32 4.39
C ILE A 126 11.48 -24.53 4.89
N GLY A 127 10.66 -25.08 4.00
CA GLY A 127 9.74 -26.20 4.27
C GLY A 127 8.47 -25.81 5.02
N GLN A 128 8.34 -24.55 5.46
CA GLN A 128 7.16 -24.03 6.14
C GLN A 128 6.33 -23.17 5.19
N LYS A 129 5.06 -22.96 5.55
CA LYS A 129 4.21 -22.01 4.84
C LYS A 129 4.57 -20.58 5.23
N ILE A 130 4.51 -19.66 4.26
CA ILE A 130 4.62 -18.22 4.53
C ILE A 130 3.51 -17.77 5.48
N THR A 131 3.83 -16.95 6.47
CA THR A 131 2.89 -16.41 7.45
C THR A 131 2.52 -14.97 7.14
N SER A 132 1.51 -14.44 7.84
CA SER A 132 1.15 -13.02 7.79
C SER A 132 2.31 -12.12 8.20
N ILE A 133 3.07 -12.55 9.22
CA ILE A 133 4.25 -11.84 9.73
C ILE A 133 5.36 -11.80 8.69
N ASP A 134 5.63 -12.92 8.00
CA ASP A 134 6.67 -12.92 6.96
C ASP A 134 6.29 -11.95 5.83
N ILE A 135 5.00 -11.88 5.45
CA ILE A 135 4.51 -10.91 4.45
C ILE A 135 4.70 -9.47 4.94
N VAL A 136 4.30 -9.16 6.18
CA VAL A 136 4.46 -7.81 6.77
C VAL A 136 5.94 -7.43 6.84
N ASP A 137 6.79 -8.31 7.37
CA ASP A 137 8.21 -8.02 7.55
C ASP A 137 8.89 -7.78 6.20
N ILE A 138 8.60 -8.59 5.16
CA ILE A 138 9.12 -8.36 3.79
C ILE A 138 8.68 -7.00 3.24
N MET A 139 7.39 -6.66 3.31
CA MET A 139 6.88 -5.37 2.83
C MET A 139 7.49 -4.20 3.62
N ASN A 140 7.66 -4.34 4.93
CA ASN A 140 8.25 -3.30 5.77
C ASN A 140 9.76 -3.13 5.54
N HIS A 141 10.50 -4.21 5.19
CA HIS A 141 11.87 -4.08 4.70
C HIS A 141 11.93 -3.34 3.35
N VAL A 142 10.95 -3.55 2.47
CA VAL A 142 10.78 -2.74 1.24
C VAL A 142 10.53 -1.27 1.58
N GLY A 143 9.58 -0.97 2.45
CA GLY A 143 9.31 0.39 2.92
C GLY A 143 10.54 1.07 3.53
N LYS A 144 11.25 0.38 4.42
CA LYS A 144 12.52 0.84 5.02
C LYS A 144 13.58 1.14 3.97
N CYS A 145 13.76 0.24 2.98
CA CYS A 145 14.72 0.43 1.89
C CYS A 145 14.43 1.72 1.11
N VAL A 146 13.16 1.97 0.80
CA VAL A 146 12.76 3.15 0.01
C VAL A 146 12.87 4.45 0.81
N VAL A 147 12.55 4.43 2.11
CA VAL A 147 12.78 5.58 3.02
C VAL A 147 14.27 5.92 3.11
N ALA A 148 15.13 4.91 3.31
CA ALA A 148 16.58 5.08 3.32
C ALA A 148 17.11 5.56 1.96
N GLY A 149 16.40 5.21 0.87
CA GLY A 149 16.56 5.74 -0.49
C GLY A 149 16.16 7.20 -0.69
N ASN A 150 15.85 7.93 0.39
CA ASN A 150 15.50 9.37 0.40
C ASN A 150 14.12 9.71 -0.21
N VAL A 151 13.22 8.73 -0.33
CA VAL A 151 11.81 9.00 -0.66
C VAL A 151 11.02 9.14 0.65
N ARG A 152 10.96 10.37 1.16
CA ARG A 152 10.34 10.73 2.46
C ARG A 152 8.81 10.55 2.54
N ARG A 153 8.17 10.07 1.47
CA ARG A 153 6.70 9.91 1.36
C ARG A 153 6.25 8.45 1.33
N SER A 154 7.15 7.51 1.60
CA SER A 154 6.81 6.09 1.69
C SER A 154 5.91 5.88 2.91
N ALA A 155 4.68 5.47 2.68
CA ALA A 155 3.70 5.20 3.72
C ALA A 155 2.99 3.89 3.37
N GLU A 156 2.88 3.00 4.34
CA GLU A 156 2.23 1.70 4.17
C GLU A 156 1.13 1.50 5.20
N ILE A 157 0.08 0.77 4.80
CA ILE A 157 -0.90 0.18 5.73
C ILE A 157 -0.95 -1.33 5.49
N ALA A 158 -0.74 -2.11 6.54
CA ALA A 158 -0.87 -3.55 6.49
C ALA A 158 -2.27 -3.96 6.98
N LEU A 159 -2.99 -4.77 6.18
CA LEU A 159 -4.33 -5.26 6.50
C LEU A 159 -4.31 -6.77 6.79
N GLY A 160 -4.63 -7.13 8.04
CA GLY A 160 -4.59 -8.52 8.51
C GLY A 160 -5.94 -9.09 8.94
N ASP A 161 -5.94 -10.38 9.22
CA ASP A 161 -7.08 -11.08 9.83
C ASP A 161 -7.21 -10.65 11.30
N PRO A 162 -8.43 -10.32 11.79
CA PRO A 162 -8.63 -9.88 13.17
C PRO A 162 -8.38 -10.97 14.23
N THR A 163 -8.34 -12.24 13.83
CA THR A 163 -8.08 -13.40 14.71
C THR A 163 -6.61 -13.85 14.70
N ASP A 164 -5.79 -13.26 13.84
CA ASP A 164 -4.35 -13.50 13.79
C ASP A 164 -3.66 -12.66 14.87
N LEU A 165 -3.48 -13.26 16.05
CA LEU A 165 -2.86 -12.60 17.20
C LEU A 165 -1.40 -12.23 16.94
N ASP A 166 -0.68 -13.02 16.14
CA ASP A 166 0.70 -12.70 15.79
C ASP A 166 0.72 -11.39 15.00
N PHE A 167 -0.15 -11.24 13.99
CA PHE A 167 -0.29 -9.99 13.23
C PHE A 167 -0.69 -8.81 14.12
N VAL A 168 -1.71 -8.98 14.96
CA VAL A 168 -2.21 -7.89 15.83
C VAL A 168 -1.15 -7.41 16.81
N THR A 169 -0.29 -8.31 17.30
CA THR A 169 0.73 -7.99 18.31
C THR A 169 2.13 -7.76 17.74
N CYS A 170 2.34 -7.89 16.43
CA CYS A 170 3.69 -7.92 15.85
C CYS A 170 4.51 -6.65 16.15
N LYS A 171 3.87 -5.49 16.29
CA LYS A 171 4.53 -4.22 16.62
C LYS A 171 4.86 -4.07 18.11
N GLN A 172 4.52 -5.04 18.97
CA GLN A 172 4.94 -5.06 20.38
C GLN A 172 6.38 -5.55 20.56
N ASP A 173 6.90 -6.32 19.60
CA ASP A 173 8.31 -6.67 19.54
C ASP A 173 9.14 -5.41 19.25
N GLN A 174 9.74 -4.83 20.30
CA GLN A 174 10.46 -3.57 20.22
C GLN A 174 11.66 -3.65 19.28
N GLU A 175 12.37 -4.79 19.24
CA GLU A 175 13.54 -4.95 18.39
C GLU A 175 13.13 -4.90 16.92
N LYS A 176 12.10 -5.66 16.54
CA LYS A 176 11.57 -5.65 15.17
C LYS A 176 10.85 -4.35 14.83
N LEU A 177 10.17 -3.73 15.80
CA LEU A 177 9.55 -2.42 15.65
C LEU A 177 10.57 -1.36 15.25
N TYR A 178 11.69 -1.26 15.96
CA TYR A 178 12.75 -0.30 15.64
C TYR A 178 13.54 -0.69 14.40
N SER A 179 13.62 -1.99 14.08
CA SER A 179 14.32 -2.47 12.88
C SER A 179 13.58 -2.14 11.59
N HIS A 180 12.30 -2.50 11.47
CA HIS A 180 11.54 -2.37 10.21
C HIS A 180 10.02 -2.22 10.40
N ARG A 181 9.39 -2.79 11.45
CA ARG A 181 7.92 -2.80 11.58
C ARG A 181 7.27 -1.43 11.82
N TRP A 182 8.08 -0.38 11.98
CA TRP A 182 7.63 1.01 11.97
C TRP A 182 7.15 1.47 10.58
N ALA A 183 7.54 0.80 9.50
CA ALA A 183 7.28 1.23 8.13
C ALA A 183 5.79 1.22 7.73
N SER A 184 4.96 0.46 8.46
CA SER A 184 3.51 0.39 8.24
C SER A 184 2.71 0.64 9.51
N ASN A 185 1.51 1.19 9.33
CA ASN A 185 0.45 1.12 10.35
C ASN A 185 -0.42 -0.10 10.07
N ASN A 186 -0.80 -0.83 11.12
CA ASN A 186 -1.49 -2.11 10.96
C ASN A 186 -2.98 -1.93 11.26
N SER A 187 -3.82 -2.53 10.43
CA SER A 187 -5.27 -2.57 10.63
C SER A 187 -5.81 -3.96 10.40
N VAL A 188 -6.95 -4.28 11.01
CA VAL A 188 -7.60 -5.58 10.86
C VAL A 188 -8.90 -5.47 10.06
N PHE A 189 -9.21 -6.51 9.29
CA PHE A 189 -10.51 -6.64 8.64
C PHE A 189 -11.60 -6.94 9.66
N ALA A 190 -12.38 -5.94 10.04
CA ALA A 190 -13.45 -6.08 11.00
C ALA A 190 -14.58 -6.99 10.49
N VAL A 191 -15.07 -7.85 11.39
CA VAL A 191 -16.21 -8.73 11.14
C VAL A 191 -17.33 -8.43 12.15
N LYS A 192 -18.55 -8.25 11.66
CA LYS A 192 -19.71 -8.05 12.53
C LYS A 192 -19.89 -9.27 13.45
N GLY A 193 -19.94 -9.02 14.75
CA GLY A 193 -20.11 -10.07 15.76
C GLY A 193 -18.80 -10.64 16.33
N LEU A 194 -17.64 -10.15 15.88
CA LEU A 194 -16.36 -10.43 16.53
C LEU A 194 -16.34 -9.85 17.96
N ASP A 195 -15.67 -10.54 18.89
CA ASP A 195 -15.30 -9.96 20.18
C ASP A 195 -14.10 -9.01 20.00
N TYR A 196 -14.38 -7.71 20.08
CA TYR A 196 -13.37 -6.67 19.91
C TYR A 196 -12.60 -6.34 21.19
N SER A 197 -12.85 -7.00 22.32
CA SER A 197 -12.23 -6.65 23.61
C SER A 197 -10.70 -6.63 23.54
N PHE A 198 -10.10 -7.63 22.88
CA PHE A 198 -8.66 -7.68 22.68
C PHE A 198 -8.14 -6.53 21.80
N ILE A 199 -8.80 -6.26 20.67
CA ILE A 199 -8.43 -5.17 19.75
C ILE A 199 -8.57 -3.81 20.45
N ALA A 200 -9.66 -3.58 21.17
CA ALA A 200 -9.90 -2.34 21.91
C ALA A 200 -8.85 -2.10 23.00
N ASN A 201 -8.47 -3.15 23.73
CA ASN A 201 -7.39 -3.07 24.71
C ASN A 201 -6.04 -2.71 24.06
N GLN A 202 -5.74 -3.23 22.88
CA GLN A 202 -4.53 -2.87 22.13
C GLN A 202 -4.56 -1.42 21.64
N ILE A 203 -5.68 -0.99 21.06
CA ILE A 203 -5.86 0.41 20.60
C ILE A 203 -5.64 1.39 21.77
N ALA A 204 -6.08 1.04 22.98
CA ALA A 204 -5.86 1.88 24.16
C ALA A 204 -4.37 2.02 24.55
N VAL A 205 -3.50 1.08 24.15
CA VAL A 205 -2.06 1.12 24.45
C VAL A 205 -1.32 2.05 23.49
N ASN A 206 -1.57 1.96 22.18
CA ASN A 206 -0.75 2.65 21.18
C ASN A 206 -1.52 3.19 19.95
N GLY A 207 -2.85 3.08 19.93
CA GLY A 207 -3.70 3.49 18.81
C GLY A 207 -3.85 2.46 17.69
N GLU A 208 -3.24 1.27 17.83
CA GLU A 208 -3.25 0.19 16.83
C GLU A 208 -3.89 -1.09 17.41
N PRO A 209 -4.44 -1.99 16.58
CA PRO A 209 -4.61 -1.85 15.13
C PRO A 209 -5.77 -0.93 14.77
N GLY A 210 -5.69 -0.28 13.61
CA GLY A 210 -6.87 0.31 12.99
C GLY A 210 -7.90 -0.75 12.58
N VAL A 211 -9.11 -0.32 12.20
CA VAL A 211 -10.22 -1.24 11.93
C VAL A 211 -10.89 -0.90 10.59
N LEU A 212 -10.93 -1.89 9.69
CA LEU A 212 -11.52 -1.74 8.37
C LEU A 212 -12.71 -2.70 8.19
N TRP A 213 -13.92 -2.16 8.06
CA TRP A 213 -15.12 -2.95 7.73
C TRP A 213 -15.21 -3.19 6.22
N GLN A 214 -14.40 -4.12 5.70
CA GLN A 214 -14.34 -4.44 4.27
C GLN A 214 -15.70 -4.86 3.69
N GLU A 215 -16.51 -5.61 4.44
CA GLU A 215 -17.84 -6.01 3.96
C GLU A 215 -18.78 -4.82 3.79
N ASN A 216 -18.65 -3.78 4.63
CA ASN A 216 -19.40 -2.53 4.44
C ASN A 216 -18.89 -1.78 3.20
N ALA A 217 -17.57 -1.67 3.05
CA ALA A 217 -16.94 -1.06 1.88
C ALA A 217 -17.38 -1.71 0.56
N LYS A 218 -17.54 -3.03 0.54
CA LYS A 218 -18.05 -3.77 -0.62
C LYS A 218 -19.53 -3.53 -0.87
N ALA A 219 -20.33 -3.45 0.20
CA ALA A 219 -21.79 -3.47 0.13
C ALA A 219 -22.42 -2.09 -0.12
N TYR A 220 -21.80 -1.01 0.34
CA TYR A 220 -22.40 0.32 0.37
C TYR A 220 -21.58 1.38 -0.36
N SER A 221 -22.25 2.19 -1.18
CA SER A 221 -21.70 3.48 -1.65
C SER A 221 -21.80 4.56 -0.57
N ARG A 222 -23.03 4.89 -0.14
CA ARG A 222 -23.30 5.80 0.98
C ARG A 222 -24.03 5.04 2.07
N MET A 223 -23.62 5.23 3.31
CA MET A 223 -24.31 4.67 4.46
C MET A 223 -25.66 5.37 4.63
N GLY A 224 -26.73 4.59 4.87
CA GLY A 224 -28.11 5.09 4.95
C GLY A 224 -28.98 4.66 3.75
N ASP A 225 -28.36 4.41 2.60
CA ASP A 225 -29.01 3.75 1.46
C ASP A 225 -28.99 2.22 1.64
N LYS A 226 -29.80 1.50 0.86
CA LYS A 226 -29.74 0.01 0.81
C LYS A 226 -28.40 -0.43 0.19
N PRO A 227 -27.87 -1.62 0.56
CA PRO A 227 -26.70 -2.19 -0.11
C PRO A 227 -26.86 -2.20 -1.63
N ASP A 228 -25.85 -1.72 -2.36
CA ASP A 228 -25.82 -1.66 -3.83
C ASP A 228 -24.70 -2.50 -4.46
N TYR A 229 -23.72 -2.93 -3.65
CA TYR A 229 -22.61 -3.79 -4.05
C TYR A 229 -21.83 -3.29 -5.27
N LYS A 230 -21.81 -1.96 -5.51
CA LYS A 230 -21.07 -1.38 -6.64
C LYS A 230 -19.57 -1.60 -6.52
N ASP A 231 -19.06 -1.69 -5.29
CA ASP A 231 -17.64 -1.90 -4.98
C ASP A 231 -17.33 -3.31 -4.47
N LYS A 232 -18.10 -4.31 -4.92
CA LYS A 232 -17.97 -5.72 -4.48
C LYS A 232 -16.58 -6.35 -4.64
N LYS A 233 -15.69 -5.73 -5.43
CA LYS A 233 -14.31 -6.19 -5.66
C LYS A 233 -13.29 -5.49 -4.76
N ALA A 234 -13.70 -4.53 -3.92
CA ALA A 234 -12.80 -3.86 -2.98
C ALA A 234 -12.03 -4.90 -2.15
N ALA A 235 -10.71 -4.76 -2.17
CA ALA A 235 -9.77 -5.67 -1.54
C ALA A 235 -9.06 -5.04 -0.33
N GLY A 236 -9.00 -3.71 -0.26
CA GLY A 236 -8.45 -2.96 0.85
C GLY A 236 -8.63 -1.46 0.68
N VAL A 237 -7.71 -0.69 1.27
CA VAL A 237 -7.70 0.78 1.25
C VAL A 237 -6.28 1.29 1.07
N ASN A 238 -6.14 2.53 0.64
CA ASN A 238 -4.85 3.24 0.69
C ASN A 238 -4.43 3.56 2.15
N PRO A 239 -3.19 4.02 2.40
CA PRO A 239 -2.68 4.25 3.77
C PRO A 239 -3.52 5.14 4.68
N CYS A 240 -4.26 6.11 4.13
CA CYS A 240 -5.11 7.01 4.90
C CYS A 240 -6.55 6.48 5.10
N GLY A 241 -6.91 5.36 4.47
CA GLY A 241 -8.17 4.66 4.68
C GLY A 241 -9.41 5.28 4.04
N GLU A 242 -9.29 6.40 3.33
CA GLU A 242 -10.40 7.18 2.77
C GLU A 242 -10.92 6.62 1.45
N GLN A 243 -10.11 5.88 0.69
CA GLN A 243 -10.52 5.30 -0.58
C GLN A 243 -10.43 3.78 -0.56
N THR A 244 -11.57 3.14 -0.81
CA THR A 244 -11.66 1.69 -1.06
C THR A 244 -11.07 1.37 -2.42
N LEU A 245 -10.25 0.32 -2.49
CA LEU A 245 -9.48 -0.02 -3.67
C LEU A 245 -9.53 -1.52 -3.95
N GLU A 246 -9.61 -1.88 -5.23
CA GLU A 246 -9.25 -3.21 -5.70
C GLU A 246 -7.73 -3.41 -5.68
N SER A 247 -7.27 -4.67 -5.78
CA SER A 247 -5.84 -4.94 -5.91
C SER A 247 -5.25 -4.27 -7.15
N PHE A 248 -4.12 -3.58 -6.97
CA PHE A 248 -3.40 -2.77 -7.96
C PHE A 248 -4.14 -1.51 -8.42
N GLU A 249 -5.23 -1.10 -7.75
CA GLU A 249 -5.91 0.18 -8.02
C GLU A 249 -5.17 1.34 -7.36
N LEU A 250 -5.23 2.51 -7.99
CA LEU A 250 -4.65 3.75 -7.47
C LEU A 250 -5.74 4.72 -6.99
N CYS A 251 -5.41 5.48 -5.97
CA CYS A 251 -6.23 6.55 -5.43
C CYS A 251 -6.22 7.78 -6.37
N CYS A 252 -7.37 8.42 -6.59
CA CYS A 252 -7.51 9.59 -7.46
C CYS A 252 -8.37 10.64 -6.77
N LEU A 253 -7.71 11.62 -6.13
CA LEU A 253 -8.37 12.58 -5.26
C LEU A 253 -8.37 13.98 -5.84
N VAL A 254 -9.43 14.72 -5.50
CA VAL A 254 -9.49 16.17 -5.63
C VAL A 254 -10.06 16.72 -4.33
N GLU A 255 -9.41 17.74 -3.79
CA GLU A 255 -9.84 18.38 -2.56
C GLU A 255 -10.63 19.64 -2.86
N THR A 256 -11.80 19.77 -2.22
CA THR A 256 -12.68 20.94 -2.35
C THR A 256 -12.95 21.55 -0.98
N PHE A 257 -13.21 22.86 -0.94
CA PHE A 257 -13.36 23.60 0.31
C PHE A 257 -14.71 24.33 0.32
N PRO A 258 -15.81 23.69 0.78
CA PRO A 258 -17.12 24.35 0.86
C PRO A 258 -17.08 25.67 1.64
N SER A 259 -16.23 25.78 2.67
CA SER A 259 -16.06 27.02 3.46
C SER A 259 -15.62 28.24 2.65
N ARG A 260 -15.03 28.03 1.46
CA ARG A 260 -14.56 29.10 0.57
C ARG A 260 -15.61 29.62 -0.41
N HIS A 261 -16.81 29.04 -0.43
CA HIS A 261 -17.89 29.42 -1.36
C HIS A 261 -18.93 30.29 -0.66
N VAL A 262 -19.56 31.21 -1.39
CA VAL A 262 -20.62 32.08 -0.86
C VAL A 262 -21.96 31.34 -0.83
N SER A 263 -22.25 30.52 -1.85
CA SER A 263 -23.49 29.78 -1.98
C SER A 263 -23.29 28.33 -2.44
N TYR A 264 -24.36 27.54 -2.39
CA TYR A 264 -24.35 26.17 -2.87
C TYR A 264 -24.11 26.11 -4.38
N GLU A 265 -24.72 27.01 -5.15
CA GLU A 265 -24.61 27.06 -6.61
C GLU A 265 -23.16 27.29 -7.05
N GLU A 266 -22.43 28.17 -6.35
CA GLU A 266 -21.01 28.38 -6.59
C GLU A 266 -20.20 27.12 -6.24
N PHE A 267 -20.53 26.45 -5.13
CA PHE A 267 -19.88 25.20 -4.76
C PHE A 267 -20.15 24.07 -5.77
N GLN A 268 -21.37 23.99 -6.32
CA GLN A 268 -21.72 23.03 -7.36
C GLN A 268 -20.89 23.25 -8.64
N ASP A 269 -20.64 24.49 -9.05
CA ASP A 269 -19.78 24.76 -10.21
C ASP A 269 -18.34 24.30 -9.94
N THR A 270 -17.81 24.53 -8.73
CA THR A 270 -16.51 23.97 -8.32
C THR A 270 -16.49 22.44 -8.34
N LEU A 271 -17.55 21.78 -7.84
CA LEU A 271 -17.66 20.31 -7.87
C LEU A 271 -17.67 19.76 -9.30
N LYS A 272 -18.29 20.47 -10.25
CA LYS A 272 -18.26 20.12 -11.67
C LYS A 272 -16.82 20.11 -12.22
N TYR A 273 -16.02 21.14 -11.94
CA TYR A 273 -14.62 21.16 -12.38
C TYR A 273 -13.75 20.14 -11.65
N ALA A 274 -13.98 19.92 -10.36
CA ALA A 274 -13.32 18.87 -9.60
C ALA A 274 -13.58 17.49 -10.21
N TYR A 275 -14.83 17.20 -10.58
CA TYR A 275 -15.21 15.99 -11.31
C TYR A 275 -14.49 15.87 -12.65
N LEU A 276 -14.51 16.92 -13.48
CA LEU A 276 -13.88 16.90 -14.80
C LEU A 276 -12.37 16.69 -14.72
N TYR A 277 -11.71 17.34 -13.75
CA TYR A 277 -10.29 17.16 -13.50
C TYR A 277 -9.99 15.72 -13.08
N ALA A 278 -10.66 15.21 -12.04
CA ALA A 278 -10.47 13.85 -11.54
C ALA A 278 -10.70 12.83 -12.67
N LYS A 279 -11.76 13.03 -13.46
CA LYS A 279 -12.08 12.13 -14.57
C LYS A 279 -10.98 12.12 -15.62
N SER A 280 -10.42 13.28 -15.93
CA SER A 280 -9.31 13.41 -16.87
C SER A 280 -8.05 12.70 -16.35
N VAL A 281 -7.76 12.78 -15.04
CA VAL A 281 -6.65 12.04 -14.42
C VAL A 281 -6.84 10.53 -14.61
N THR A 282 -8.06 10.01 -14.47
CA THR A 282 -8.30 8.57 -14.67
C THR A 282 -8.00 8.07 -16.08
N LEU A 283 -7.87 8.95 -17.08
CA LEU A 283 -7.52 8.61 -18.47
C LEU A 283 -6.01 8.38 -18.68
N VAL A 284 -5.17 8.79 -17.73
CA VAL A 284 -3.71 8.68 -17.86
C VAL A 284 -3.26 7.28 -17.48
N ASN A 285 -2.51 6.64 -18.38
CA ASN A 285 -1.95 5.32 -18.13
C ASN A 285 -0.69 5.37 -17.26
N THR A 286 -0.52 4.34 -16.45
CA THR A 286 0.73 3.97 -15.76
C THR A 286 1.51 2.96 -16.58
N HIS A 287 2.72 2.58 -16.15
CA HIS A 287 3.45 1.46 -16.74
C HIS A 287 2.93 0.08 -16.28
N TRP A 288 2.08 0.02 -15.25
CA TRP A 288 1.46 -1.22 -14.78
C TRP A 288 0.17 -1.53 -15.56
N LYS A 289 0.19 -2.63 -16.32
CA LYS A 289 -0.95 -3.04 -17.15
C LYS A 289 -2.18 -3.40 -16.32
N GLU A 290 -1.97 -4.07 -15.18
CA GLU A 290 -3.03 -4.49 -14.26
C GLU A 290 -3.72 -3.28 -13.63
N THR A 291 -2.94 -2.30 -13.17
CA THR A 291 -3.45 -1.01 -12.68
C THR A 291 -4.27 -0.30 -13.75
N ASN A 292 -3.76 -0.21 -14.99
CA ASN A 292 -4.50 0.44 -16.08
C ASN A 292 -5.83 -0.25 -16.36
N ALA A 293 -5.88 -1.59 -16.31
CA ALA A 293 -7.12 -2.35 -16.50
C ALA A 293 -8.16 -2.05 -15.41
N VAL A 294 -7.74 -2.02 -14.13
CA VAL A 294 -8.63 -1.71 -13.02
C VAL A 294 -9.09 -0.25 -13.06
N MET A 295 -8.16 0.68 -13.28
CA MET A 295 -8.44 2.12 -13.40
C MET A 295 -9.40 2.42 -14.56
N LEU A 296 -9.24 1.76 -15.71
CA LEU A 296 -10.13 1.89 -16.87
C LEU A 296 -11.53 1.38 -16.58
N LYS A 297 -11.64 0.28 -15.84
CA LYS A 297 -12.92 -0.34 -15.46
C LYS A 297 -13.67 0.53 -14.44
N ASN A 298 -13.00 0.96 -13.37
CA ASN A 298 -13.65 1.63 -12.25
C ASN A 298 -13.78 3.13 -12.47
N ARG A 299 -12.77 3.76 -13.10
CA ARG A 299 -12.65 5.21 -13.25
C ARG A 299 -12.98 5.94 -11.94
N ARG A 300 -12.49 5.38 -10.82
CA ARG A 300 -12.77 5.81 -9.45
C ARG A 300 -12.20 7.20 -9.20
N MET A 301 -12.96 8.02 -8.47
CA MET A 301 -12.59 9.37 -8.09
C MET A 301 -13.04 9.62 -6.65
N GLY A 302 -12.20 10.27 -5.86
CA GLY A 302 -12.53 10.77 -4.53
C GLY A 302 -12.56 12.30 -4.56
N ILE A 303 -13.74 12.88 -4.72
CA ILE A 303 -13.92 14.33 -4.59
C ILE A 303 -14.14 14.63 -3.11
N SER A 304 -13.04 14.94 -2.42
CA SER A 304 -12.99 15.17 -0.99
C SER A 304 -13.48 16.57 -0.63
N GLN A 305 -13.94 16.71 0.62
CA GLN A 305 -14.31 17.98 1.23
C GLN A 305 -13.44 18.24 2.45
N THR A 306 -12.75 19.39 2.45
CA THR A 306 -11.95 19.89 3.57
C THR A 306 -12.53 21.20 4.07
N GLY A 307 -12.28 21.54 5.34
CA GLY A 307 -12.87 22.72 5.97
C GLY A 307 -14.35 22.54 6.31
N ILE A 308 -14.81 21.30 6.54
CA ILE A 308 -16.21 20.99 6.88
C ILE A 308 -16.66 21.76 8.14
N ILE A 309 -15.82 21.83 9.17
CA ILE A 309 -16.14 22.55 10.41
C ILE A 309 -16.23 24.06 10.16
N GLU A 310 -15.34 24.62 9.35
CA GLU A 310 -15.40 26.04 8.96
C GLU A 310 -16.67 26.34 8.15
N ALA A 311 -17.06 25.41 7.26
CA ALA A 311 -18.29 25.51 6.49
C ALA A 311 -19.52 25.47 7.41
N PHE A 312 -19.52 24.62 8.44
CA PHE A 312 -20.58 24.62 9.46
C PHE A 312 -20.67 25.95 10.21
N VAL A 313 -19.53 26.57 10.55
CA VAL A 313 -19.50 27.88 11.22
C VAL A 313 -20.03 28.98 10.30
N LYS A 314 -19.65 28.96 9.01
CA LYS A 314 -20.00 29.99 8.04
C LYS A 314 -21.45 29.92 7.57
N HIS A 315 -21.92 28.74 7.20
CA HIS A 315 -23.23 28.53 6.55
C HIS A 315 -24.29 27.98 7.49
N GLY A 316 -23.88 27.49 8.67
CA GLY A 316 -24.72 26.75 9.59
C GLY A 316 -24.74 25.25 9.27
N ARG A 317 -24.70 24.42 10.32
CA ARG A 317 -24.66 22.96 10.21
C ARG A 317 -25.82 22.39 9.37
N ARG A 318 -27.05 22.89 9.58
CA ARG A 318 -28.23 22.38 8.85
C ARG A 318 -28.13 22.63 7.36
N ALA A 319 -27.77 23.86 6.96
CA ALA A 319 -27.59 24.21 5.56
C ALA A 319 -26.52 23.34 4.90
N MET A 320 -25.38 23.14 5.56
CA MET A 320 -24.32 22.28 5.02
C MET A 320 -24.71 20.81 4.88
N LEU A 321 -25.56 20.28 5.77
CA LEU A 321 -26.10 18.92 5.62
C LEU A 321 -27.11 18.82 4.47
N GLU A 322 -27.77 19.92 4.09
CA GLU A 322 -28.67 19.97 2.93
C GLU A 322 -27.90 20.09 1.59
N TRP A 323 -26.61 20.47 1.61
CA TRP A 323 -25.75 20.54 0.42
C TRP A 323 -25.20 19.17 -0.04
N CYS A 324 -25.27 18.14 0.81
CA CYS A 324 -24.64 16.81 0.66
C CYS A 324 -25.68 15.70 0.44
#